data_AF-A0A1B7ME61-F1
#
_entry.id   AF-A0A1B7ME61-F1
#
_cell.length_a   1.000
_cell.length_b   1.000
_cell.length_c   1.000
_cell.angle_alpha   90.00
_cell.angle_beta   90.00
_cell.angle_gamma   90.00
#
_symmetry.space_group_name_H-M   'P 1'
#
loop_
_entity.id
_entity.type
_entity.pdbx_description
1 polymer ?
#
loop_
_entity_poly.entity_id
_entity_poly.type
_entity_poly.pdbx_seq_one_letter_code
_entity_poly.pdbx_strand_id
1 'polypeptide(L)'
;MMAYCKYNGIGVIPWSPLAAGVLARPLGTETTRLLTTIGSVFEKKVIGGDATIINRVEELAKRRNCQMCQIALAWTAAKVTSPIIGANSVQRLRESLIRGLELTAEEMAYLEEPYETKVVRGHA
;
A
#
# COMPACT_ATOMS: atom_id res chain seq x y z
N MET A 1 4.74 3.57 -18.12
CA MET A 1 5.35 4.57 -17.20
C MET A 1 6.59 4.03 -16.49
N MET A 2 6.48 3.04 -15.57
CA MET A 2 7.62 2.61 -14.74
C MET A 2 8.88 2.18 -15.51
N ALA A 3 8.74 1.39 -16.59
CA ALA A 3 9.87 0.98 -17.42
C ALA A 3 10.59 2.18 -18.08
N TYR A 4 9.84 3.19 -18.53
CA TYR A 4 10.38 4.41 -19.10
C TYR A 4 11.14 5.24 -18.06
N CYS A 5 10.57 5.39 -16.85
CA CYS A 5 11.25 6.09 -15.76
C CYS A 5 12.58 5.42 -15.41
N LYS A 6 12.59 4.08 -15.31
CA LYS A 6 13.80 3.31 -15.04
C LYS A 6 14.86 3.50 -16.13
N TYR A 7 14.44 3.45 -17.40
CA TYR A 7 15.34 3.63 -18.55
C TYR A 7 16.01 5.01 -18.57
N ASN A 8 15.28 6.06 -18.18
CA ASN A 8 15.77 7.44 -18.21
C ASN A 8 16.34 7.95 -16.88
N GLY A 9 16.50 7.09 -15.86
CA GLY A 9 16.99 7.50 -14.54
C GLY A 9 16.05 8.46 -13.80
N ILE A 10 14.74 8.40 -14.06
CA ILE A 10 13.74 9.26 -13.43
C ILE A 10 13.25 8.61 -12.13
N GLY A 11 13.42 9.31 -11.01
CA GLY A 11 12.91 8.88 -9.71
C GLY A 11 11.37 8.93 -9.63
N VAL A 12 10.78 7.97 -8.94
CA VAL A 12 9.32 7.87 -8.75
C VAL A 12 8.97 8.05 -7.28
N ILE A 13 8.10 9.02 -7.00
CA ILE A 13 7.63 9.36 -5.65
C ILE A 13 6.10 9.23 -5.61
N PRO A 14 5.54 8.04 -5.31
CA PRO A 14 4.11 7.82 -5.37
C PRO A 14 3.38 8.42 -4.16
N TRP A 15 2.19 8.94 -4.42
CA TRP A 15 1.21 9.33 -3.41
C TRP A 15 0.29 8.14 -3.06
N SER A 16 -0.21 8.11 -1.82
CA SER A 16 -1.15 7.12 -1.30
C SER A 16 -0.66 5.66 -1.31
N PRO A 17 0.56 5.36 -0.83
CA PRO A 17 1.09 3.99 -0.78
C PRO A 17 0.24 3.06 0.12
N LEU A 18 -0.50 3.61 1.08
CA LEU A 18 -1.37 2.85 2.00
C LEU A 18 -2.85 2.85 1.60
N ALA A 19 -3.20 3.37 0.42
CA ALA A 19 -4.57 3.45 -0.09
C ALA A 19 -5.56 4.04 0.95
N ALA A 20 -5.32 5.27 1.41
CA ALA A 20 -6.10 5.92 2.48
C ALA A 20 -6.13 5.17 3.83
N GLY A 21 -5.18 4.23 4.04
CA GLY A 21 -5.05 3.45 5.26
C GLY A 21 -5.68 2.07 5.20
N VAL A 22 -6.22 1.64 4.05
CA VAL A 22 -6.76 0.29 3.83
C VAL A 22 -5.68 -0.77 4.06
N LEU A 23 -4.45 -0.55 3.58
CA LEU A 23 -3.33 -1.50 3.74
C LEU A 23 -2.65 -1.43 5.12
N ALA A 24 -3.17 -0.62 6.03
CA ALA A 24 -2.60 -0.45 7.37
C ALA A 24 -3.45 -1.12 8.46
N ARG A 25 -4.55 -1.81 8.09
CA ARG A 25 -5.54 -2.34 9.02
C ARG A 25 -6.22 -3.61 8.46
N PRO A 26 -6.80 -4.46 9.32
CA PRO A 26 -7.61 -5.59 8.89
C PRO A 26 -8.77 -5.16 7.99
N LEU A 27 -9.17 -6.07 7.10
CA LEU A 27 -10.28 -5.87 6.17
C LEU A 27 -11.57 -5.48 6.92
N GLY A 28 -12.31 -4.52 6.39
CA GLY A 28 -13.55 -4.02 6.99
C GLY A 28 -13.37 -2.97 8.09
N THR A 29 -12.12 -2.59 8.44
CA THR A 29 -11.90 -1.53 9.43
C THR A 29 -12.29 -0.16 8.87
N GLU A 30 -13.36 0.42 9.40
CA GLU A 30 -13.80 1.77 9.03
C GLU A 30 -12.95 2.85 9.71
N THR A 31 -12.74 3.97 9.00
CA THR A 31 -12.10 5.16 9.57
C THR A 31 -12.75 6.41 9.02
N THR A 32 -12.68 7.51 9.77
CA THR A 32 -13.13 8.82 9.30
C THR A 32 -12.55 9.16 7.92
N ARG A 33 -11.28 8.83 7.67
CA ARG A 33 -10.62 9.10 6.39
C ARG A 33 -11.22 8.30 5.22
N LEU A 34 -11.67 7.07 5.45
CA LEU A 34 -12.32 6.27 4.42
C LEU A 34 -13.74 6.78 4.17
N LEU A 35 -14.48 7.01 5.24
CA LEU A 35 -15.86 7.49 5.20
C LEU A 35 -15.99 8.83 4.48
N THR A 36 -15.05 9.76 4.67
CA THR A 36 -15.08 11.06 3.98
C THR A 36 -14.79 11.00 2.48
N THR A 37 -14.30 9.86 1.97
CA THR A 37 -14.03 9.68 0.54
C THR A 37 -15.17 9.01 -0.22
N ILE A 38 -16.20 8.51 0.48
CA ILE A 38 -17.34 7.82 -0.13
C ILE A 38 -18.04 8.77 -1.12
N GLY A 39 -18.30 8.29 -2.33
CA GLY A 39 -18.95 9.07 -3.40
C GLY A 39 -18.02 10.06 -4.11
N SER A 40 -16.76 10.19 -3.70
CA SER A 40 -15.77 11.01 -4.39
C SER A 40 -14.95 10.21 -5.41
N VAL A 41 -14.23 10.91 -6.31
CA VAL A 41 -13.24 10.29 -7.22
C VAL A 41 -12.11 9.56 -6.48
N PHE A 42 -11.93 9.84 -5.19
CA PHE A 42 -10.90 9.24 -4.35
C PHE A 42 -11.39 8.02 -3.55
N GLU A 43 -12.67 7.64 -3.67
CA GLU A 43 -13.24 6.48 -2.98
C GLU A 43 -12.45 5.21 -3.27
N LYS A 44 -12.02 4.51 -2.22
CA LYS A 44 -11.32 3.22 -2.33
C LYS A 44 -12.33 2.09 -2.18
N LYS A 45 -12.66 1.43 -3.30
CA LYS A 45 -13.49 0.23 -3.32
C LYS A 45 -12.57 -0.99 -3.32
N VAL A 46 -12.82 -1.91 -2.39
CA VAL A 46 -12.16 -3.22 -2.35
C VAL A 46 -12.85 -4.10 -3.39
N ILE A 47 -12.15 -4.44 -4.47
CA ILE A 47 -12.70 -5.22 -5.60
C ILE A 47 -11.73 -6.32 -6.05
N GLY A 48 -12.27 -7.43 -6.55
CA GLY A 48 -11.47 -8.57 -7.00
C GLY A 48 -10.49 -9.04 -5.93
N GLY A 49 -9.23 -9.26 -6.32
CA GLY A 49 -8.15 -9.65 -5.41
C GLY A 49 -7.78 -8.70 -4.27
N ASP A 50 -8.36 -7.50 -4.14
CA ASP A 50 -7.99 -6.54 -3.08
C ASP A 50 -8.17 -7.12 -1.67
N ALA A 51 -9.28 -7.82 -1.42
CA ALA A 51 -9.55 -8.42 -0.13
C ALA A 51 -8.49 -9.47 0.24
N THR A 52 -8.09 -10.29 -0.74
CA THR A 52 -7.01 -11.27 -0.58
C THR A 52 -5.68 -10.58 -0.30
N ILE A 53 -5.33 -9.51 -1.01
CA ILE A 53 -4.10 -8.75 -0.77
C ILE A 53 -4.08 -8.19 0.66
N ILE A 54 -5.17 -7.58 1.12
CA ILE A 54 -5.26 -7.00 2.47
C ILE A 54 -5.05 -8.08 3.54
N ASN A 55 -5.69 -9.24 3.37
CA ASN A 55 -5.53 -10.36 4.28
C ASN A 55 -4.08 -10.92 4.25
N ARG A 56 -3.45 -11.02 3.08
CA ARG A 56 -2.06 -11.46 2.95
C ARG A 56 -1.08 -10.49 3.61
N VAL A 57 -1.33 -9.18 3.52
CA VAL A 57 -0.56 -8.16 4.25
C VAL A 57 -0.71 -8.35 5.75
N GLU A 58 -1.92 -8.61 6.24
CA GLU A 58 -2.18 -8.88 7.66
C GLU A 58 -1.46 -10.15 8.14
N GLU A 59 -1.52 -11.23 7.36
CA GLU A 59 -0.82 -12.48 7.66
C GLU A 59 0.70 -12.29 7.73
N LEU A 60 1.31 -11.63 6.75
CA LEU A 60 2.74 -11.36 6.75
C LEU A 60 3.14 -10.45 7.90
N ALA A 61 2.33 -9.44 8.22
CA ALA A 61 2.57 -8.55 9.35
C ALA A 61 2.62 -9.35 10.67
N LYS A 62 1.68 -10.29 10.88
CA LYS A 62 1.67 -11.19 12.03
C LYS A 62 2.89 -12.12 12.05
N ARG A 63 3.23 -12.75 10.92
CA ARG A 63 4.38 -13.66 10.79
C ARG A 63 5.71 -12.96 11.07
N ARG A 64 5.85 -11.71 10.62
CA ARG A 64 7.05 -10.87 10.79
C ARG A 64 7.04 -10.05 12.08
N ASN A 65 6.00 -10.18 12.92
CA ASN A 65 5.81 -9.41 14.14
C ASN A 65 5.99 -7.88 13.92
N CYS A 66 5.33 -7.36 12.89
CA CYS A 66 5.40 -5.95 12.49
C CYS A 66 4.01 -5.40 12.15
N GLN A 67 3.91 -4.11 11.89
CA GLN A 67 2.65 -3.47 11.52
C GLN A 67 2.33 -3.70 10.05
N MET A 68 1.04 -3.83 9.71
CA MET A 68 0.58 -3.97 8.31
C MET A 68 1.09 -2.84 7.41
N CYS A 69 1.13 -1.60 7.94
CA CYS A 69 1.64 -0.47 7.18
C CYS A 69 3.12 -0.64 6.82
N GLN A 70 3.93 -1.29 7.66
CA GLN A 70 5.35 -1.52 7.38
C GLN A 70 5.54 -2.51 6.24
N ILE A 71 4.73 -3.58 6.17
CA ILE A 71 4.74 -4.53 5.05
C ILE A 71 4.40 -3.81 3.73
N ALA A 72 3.30 -3.05 3.70
CA ALA A 72 2.87 -2.34 2.50
C ALA A 72 3.87 -1.25 2.05
N LEU A 73 4.48 -0.55 3.01
CA LEU A 73 5.51 0.46 2.72
C LEU A 73 6.82 -0.18 2.28
N ALA A 74 7.23 -1.32 2.85
CA ALA A 74 8.42 -2.06 2.42
C ALA A 74 8.26 -2.57 0.98
N TRP A 75 7.10 -3.14 0.66
CA TRP A 75 6.76 -3.53 -0.71
C TRP A 75 6.86 -2.35 -1.69
N THR A 76 6.33 -1.20 -1.30
CA THR A 76 6.37 0.01 -2.14
C THR A 76 7.80 0.51 -2.29
N ALA A 77 8.54 0.65 -1.18
CA ALA A 77 9.91 1.16 -1.16
C ALA A 77 10.88 0.30 -1.99
N ALA A 78 10.63 -1.01 -2.12
CA ALA A 78 11.43 -1.88 -2.98
C ALA A 78 11.29 -1.57 -4.49
N LYS A 79 10.26 -0.83 -4.91
CA LYS A 79 9.92 -0.59 -6.33
C LYS A 79 10.03 0.86 -6.78
N VAL A 80 10.11 1.80 -5.85
CA VAL A 80 10.12 3.25 -6.14
C VAL A 80 11.26 3.95 -5.42
N THR A 81 11.49 5.23 -5.73
CA THR A 81 12.56 6.01 -5.09
C THR A 81 12.21 6.37 -3.66
N SER A 82 10.97 6.83 -3.41
CA SER A 82 10.49 7.10 -2.05
C SER A 82 8.97 7.29 -2.02
N PRO A 83 8.20 6.60 -1.17
CA PRO A 83 6.76 6.83 -1.04
C PRO A 83 6.43 8.05 -0.18
N ILE A 84 5.34 8.76 -0.49
CA ILE A 84 4.80 9.82 0.36
C ILE A 84 3.91 9.21 1.45
N ILE A 85 4.34 9.31 2.71
CA ILE A 85 3.60 8.77 3.86
C ILE A 85 2.79 9.87 4.54
N GLY A 86 1.47 9.70 4.61
CA GLY A 86 0.58 10.57 5.38
C GLY A 86 0.27 9.98 6.75
N ALA A 87 0.48 10.74 7.81
CA ALA A 87 0.10 10.40 9.19
C ALA A 87 -0.63 11.57 9.85
N ASN A 88 -1.61 11.27 10.72
CA ASN A 88 -2.36 12.27 11.49
C ASN A 88 -2.07 12.20 13.00
N SER A 89 -1.06 11.42 13.42
CA SER A 89 -0.55 11.37 14.78
C SER A 89 0.93 10.99 14.78
N VAL A 90 1.65 11.40 15.82
CA VAL A 90 3.06 11.03 16.02
C VAL A 90 3.21 9.52 16.14
N GLN A 91 2.26 8.85 16.79
CA GLN A 91 2.27 7.40 16.95
C GLN A 91 2.23 6.69 15.59
N ARG A 92 1.32 7.08 14.70
CA ARG A 92 1.23 6.51 13.35
C ARG A 92 2.46 6.78 12.50
N LEU A 93 3.08 7.94 12.69
CA LEU A 93 4.36 8.26 12.05
C LEU A 93 5.46 7.32 12.52
N ARG A 94 5.52 7.00 13.82
CA ARG A 94 6.52 6.05 14.35
C ARG A 94 6.27 4.64 13.86
N GLU A 95 5.01 4.21 13.80
CA GLU A 95 4.59 2.89 13.31
C GLU A 95 4.88 2.71 11.82
N SER A 96 4.85 3.78 11.01
CA SER A 96 5.13 3.70 9.58
C SER A 96 6.62 3.67 9.22
N LEU A 97 7.52 3.88 10.18
CA LEU A 97 8.96 3.80 9.94
C LEU A 97 9.37 2.34 9.68
N ILE A 98 9.87 2.09 8.47
CA ILE A 98 10.52 0.83 8.11
C ILE A 98 11.92 0.84 8.74
N ARG A 99 12.23 -0.15 9.58
CA ARG A 99 13.57 -0.30 10.18
C ARG A 99 14.18 -1.63 9.76
N GLY A 100 14.83 -1.65 8.60
CA GLY A 100 15.50 -2.85 8.08
C GLY A 100 14.56 -3.99 7.69
N LEU A 101 13.28 -3.71 7.47
CA LEU A 101 12.33 -4.69 6.96
C LEU A 101 12.44 -4.74 5.43
N GLU A 102 12.98 -5.83 4.93
CA GLU A 102 13.05 -6.17 3.51
C GLU A 102 12.22 -7.44 3.27
N LEU A 103 11.38 -7.42 2.24
CA LEU A 103 10.55 -8.55 1.87
C LEU A 103 11.35 -9.48 0.96
N THR A 104 11.23 -10.80 1.16
CA THR A 104 11.86 -11.77 0.27
C THR A 104 11.15 -11.82 -1.07
N ALA A 105 11.79 -12.41 -2.10
CA ALA A 105 11.18 -12.57 -3.41
C ALA A 105 9.87 -13.38 -3.34
N GLU A 106 9.79 -14.37 -2.47
CA GLU A 106 8.60 -15.20 -2.24
C GLU A 106 7.49 -14.40 -1.57
N GLU A 107 7.81 -13.54 -0.60
CA GLU A 107 6.83 -12.66 0.04
C GLU A 107 6.30 -11.60 -0.92
N MET A 108 7.18 -11.03 -1.76
CA MET A 108 6.77 -10.10 -2.81
C MET A 108 5.83 -10.79 -3.80
N ALA A 109 6.18 -11.99 -4.28
CA ALA A 109 5.34 -12.78 -5.18
C ALA A 109 4.00 -13.16 -4.50
N TYR A 110 4.03 -13.51 -3.21
CA TYR A 110 2.83 -13.80 -2.43
C TYR A 110 1.90 -12.59 -2.32
N LEU A 111 2.43 -11.37 -2.17
CA LEU A 111 1.60 -10.16 -2.15
C LEU A 111 1.03 -9.83 -3.55
N GLU A 112 1.75 -10.18 -4.60
CA GLU A 112 1.43 -9.79 -5.99
C GLU A 112 0.56 -10.79 -6.75
N GLU A 113 0.61 -12.09 -6.40
CA GLU A 113 -0.15 -13.15 -7.06
C GLU A 113 -1.65 -12.86 -7.25
N PRO A 114 -2.41 -12.36 -6.24
CA PRO A 114 -3.84 -12.09 -6.40
C PRO A 114 -4.14 -10.76 -7.10
N TYR A 115 -3.13 -10.02 -7.58
CA TYR A 115 -3.35 -8.73 -8.20
C TYR A 115 -4.14 -8.86 -9.52
N GLU A 116 -5.20 -8.07 -9.63
CA GLU A 116 -5.99 -7.92 -10.86
C GLU A 116 -5.87 -6.49 -11.40
N THR A 117 -5.88 -6.37 -12.73
CA THR A 117 -5.84 -5.06 -13.41
C THR A 117 -7.05 -4.21 -13.01
N LYS A 118 -6.78 -2.98 -12.58
CA LYS A 118 -7.83 -2.02 -12.18
C LYS A 118 -8.30 -1.19 -13.37
N VAL A 119 -9.58 -0.82 -13.36
CA VAL A 119 -10.16 0.10 -14.34
C VAL A 119 -9.49 1.47 -14.23
N VAL A 120 -9.25 2.10 -15.37
CA VAL A 120 -8.69 3.46 -15.45
C VAL A 120 -9.62 4.44 -14.73
N ARG A 121 -9.04 5.32 -13.90
CA ARG A 121 -9.75 6.38 -13.17
C ARG A 121 -9.07 7.72 -13.41
N GLY A 122 -9.86 8.80 -13.46
CA GLY A 122 -9.32 10.16 -13.58
C GLY A 122 -8.82 10.53 -14.98
N HIS A 123 -9.31 9.85 -16.01
CA HIS A 123 -9.11 10.18 -17.41
C HIS A 123 -10.48 10.29 -18.09
N ALA A 124 -10.63 11.27 -18.98
CA ALA A 124 -11.78 11.40 -19.89
C ALA A 124 -11.40 10.82 -21.25
#